data_AF-A0A1V5D338-F1
#
_entry.id   AF-A0A1V5D338-F1
#
_cell.length_a   1.000
_cell.length_b   1.000
_cell.length_c   1.000
_cell.angle_alpha   90.00
_cell.angle_beta   90.00
_cell.angle_gamma   90.00
#
_symmetry.space_group_name_H-M   'P 1'
#
loop_
_entity.id
_entity.type
_entity.pdbx_description
1 polymer ?
#
loop_
_entity_poly.entity_id
_entity_poly.type
_entity_poly.pdbx_seq_one_letter_code
_entity_poly.pdbx_strand_id
1 'polypeptide(L)' 'MSFRVIWKATEQKIITDERKHFRFDGYFAVAQAEAEVEVPSLNFSWKSDPIEGSKAAFAILGSEVNGKYYDM' A
#
# COMPACT_ATOMS: atom_id res chain seq x y z
N MET A 1 19.31 2.56 -10.24
CA MET A 1 17.85 2.63 -10.35
C MET A 1 17.27 2.11 -9.05
N SER A 2 16.38 2.87 -8.44
CA SER A 2 15.66 2.51 -7.22
C SER A 2 14.16 2.67 -7.47
N PHE A 3 13.37 2.00 -6.64
CA PHE A 3 11.92 2.08 -6.66
C PHE A 3 11.43 2.26 -5.23
N ARG A 4 10.52 3.22 -5.03
CA ARG A 4 9.93 3.52 -3.73
C ARG A 4 8.42 3.38 -3.83
N VAL A 5 7.83 2.61 -2.92
CA VAL A 5 6.37 2.56 -2.72
C VAL A 5 6.01 3.27 -1.43
N ILE A 6 5.07 4.20 -1.50
CA ILE A 6 4.53 4.94 -0.37
C ILE A 6 3.06 4.57 -0.23
N TRP A 7 2.70 4.01 0.92
CA TRP A 7 1.31 3.72 1.27
C TRP A 7 0.75 4.88 2.09
N LYS A 8 -0.33 5.51 1.62
CA LYS A 8 -1.02 6.59 2.32
C LYS A 8 -2.39 6.11 2.74
N ALA A 9 -2.64 6.08 4.06
CA ALA A 9 -3.97 5.79 4.59
C ALA A 9 -4.98 6.83 4.07
N THR A 10 -6.18 6.37 3.73
CA THR A 10 -7.33 7.23 3.45
C THR A 10 -8.13 7.46 4.74
N GLU A 11 -9.08 8.38 4.71
CA GLU A 11 -9.99 8.62 5.84
C GLU A 11 -11.08 7.53 5.96
N GLN A 12 -11.16 6.62 5.00
CA GLN A 12 -12.15 5.56 4.99
C GLN A 12 -11.74 4.44 5.95
N LYS A 13 -12.35 4.44 7.13
CA LYS A 13 -12.22 3.36 8.12
C LYS A 13 -12.97 2.11 7.66
N ILE A 14 -12.41 0.94 7.96
CA ILE A 14 -13.07 -0.34 7.74
C ILE A 14 -14.04 -0.61 8.89
N ILE A 15 -15.30 -0.86 8.52
CA ILE A 15 -16.32 -1.34 9.44
C ILE A 15 -16.42 -2.84 9.24
N THR A 16 -15.88 -3.60 10.18
CA THR A 16 -15.92 -5.06 10.17
C THR A 16 -17.28 -5.59 10.60
N ASP A 17 -17.84 -6.47 9.77
CA ASP A 17 -19.01 -7.28 10.12
C ASP A 17 -18.54 -8.49 10.94
N GLU A 18 -19.14 -8.70 12.11
CA GLU A 18 -18.85 -9.82 13.00
C GLU A 18 -19.08 -11.19 12.36
N ARG A 19 -19.90 -11.25 11.31
CA ARG A 19 -20.21 -12.48 10.57
C ARG A 19 -19.16 -12.84 9.51
N LYS A 20 -18.20 -11.96 9.22
CA LYS A 20 -17.15 -12.23 8.24
C LYS A 20 -16.00 -13.02 8.86
N HIS A 21 -15.54 -14.03 8.13
CA HIS A 21 -14.40 -14.86 8.52
C HIS A 21 -13.06 -14.09 8.51
N PHE A 22 -12.90 -13.03 7.74
CA PHE A 22 -11.69 -12.20 7.74
C PHE A 22 -12.06 -10.78 8.16
N ARG A 23 -11.52 -10.34 9.31
CA ARG A 23 -11.85 -9.05 9.92
C ARG A 23 -10.58 -8.26 10.19
N PHE A 24 -10.62 -6.99 9.80
CA PHE A 24 -9.53 -6.06 9.98
C PHE A 24 -10.04 -4.76 10.59
N ASP A 25 -9.38 -4.26 11.63
CA ASP A 25 -9.55 -2.89 12.09
C ASP A 25 -8.43 -2.04 11.48
N GLY A 26 -8.80 -1.01 10.71
CA GLY A 26 -7.84 -0.21 9.97
C GLY A 26 -8.48 0.71 8.95
N TYR A 27 -7.64 1.23 8.06
CA TYR A 27 -8.02 2.15 7.00
C TYR A 27 -7.61 1.60 5.65
N PHE A 28 -8.38 1.96 4.62
CA PHE A 28 -7.90 1.75 3.25
C PHE A 28 -6.66 2.60 2.99
N ALA A 29 -5.82 2.18 2.06
CA ALA A 29 -4.65 2.94 1.64
C ALA A 29 -4.51 3.00 0.13
N VAL A 30 -3.95 4.10 -0.35
CA VAL A 30 -3.52 4.28 -1.74
C VAL A 30 -2.01 4.10 -1.81
N ALA A 31 -1.55 3.29 -2.75
CA ALA A 31 -0.13 3.16 -3.05
C ALA A 31 0.31 4.18 -4.11
N GLN A 32 1.44 4.81 -3.86
CA GLN A 32 2.15 5.65 -4.81
C GLN A 32 3.53 5.06 -5.05
N ALA A 33 3.79 4.74 -6.29
CA ALA A 33 5.06 4.17 -6.74
C ALA A 33 5.87 5.24 -7.47
N GLU A 34 7.13 5.37 -7.11
CA GLU A 34 8.08 6.30 -7.72
C GLU A 34 9.33 5.52 -8.15
N ALA A 35 9.78 5.73 -9.38
CA ALA A 35 11.05 5.22 -9.86
C ALA A 35 12.08 6.34 -9.88
N GLU A 36 13.32 6.03 -9.52
CA GLU A 36 14.43 6.97 -9.52
C GLU A 36 15.65 6.35 -10.20
N VAL A 37 16.27 7.12 -11.08
CA VAL A 37 17.46 6.73 -11.85
C VAL A 37 18.54 7.77 -11.61
N GLU A 38 19.65 7.32 -11.05
CA GLU A 38 20.86 8.12 -10.88
C GLU A 38 21.98 7.54 -11.74
N VAL A 39 22.67 8.43 -12.47
CA VAL A 39 23.91 8.14 -13.20
C VAL A 39 24.97 9.15 -12.75
N PRO A 40 25.69 8.86 -11.64
CA PRO A 40 26.62 9.81 -11.04
C PRO A 40 27.74 10.26 -11.97
N SER A 41 28.21 9.38 -12.87
CA SER A 41 29.26 9.70 -13.85
C SER A 41 28.87 10.79 -14.85
N LEU A 42 27.58 11.05 -15.02
CA LEU A 42 27.03 12.09 -15.89
C LEU A 42 26.38 13.23 -15.10
N ASN A 43 26.49 13.21 -13.76
CA ASN A 43 25.77 14.10 -12.86
C ASN A 43 24.26 14.17 -13.18
N PHE A 44 23.67 13.03 -13.55
CA PHE A 44 22.28 12.93 -13.97
C PHE A 44 21.44 12.24 -12.90
N SER A 45 20.30 12.84 -12.57
CA SER A 45 19.25 12.22 -11.75
C SER A 45 17.89 12.49 -12.38
N TRP A 46 17.03 11.48 -12.37
CA TRP A 46 15.65 11.55 -12.83
C TRP A 46 14.74 10.80 -11.86
N LYS A 47 13.58 11.39 -11.60
CA LYS A 47 12.53 10.81 -10.79
C LYS A 47 11.22 10.80 -11.57
N SER A 48 10.51 9.68 -11.57
CA SER A 48 9.20 9.57 -12.19
C SER A 48 8.14 10.29 -11.37
N ASP A 49 7.08 10.75 -12.05
CA ASP A 49 5.83 11.06 -11.38
C ASP A 49 5.24 9.80 -10.70
N PRO A 50 4.37 9.96 -9.70
CA PRO A 50 3.67 8.84 -9.08
C PRO A 50 2.92 8.02 -10.14
N ILE A 51 3.19 6.72 -10.20
CA ILE A 51 2.53 5.83 -11.16
C ILE A 51 1.04 5.73 -10.79
N GLU A 52 0.18 6.37 -11.59
CA GLU A 52 -1.28 6.40 -11.36
C GLU A 52 -1.90 4.99 -11.30
N GLY A 53 -1.26 4.00 -11.93
CA GLY A 53 -1.70 2.61 -12.01
C GLY A 53 -1.43 1.77 -10.75
N SER A 54 -0.70 2.26 -9.75
CA SER A 54 -0.41 1.53 -8.49
C SER A 54 -1.62 1.50 -7.54
N LYS A 55 -2.83 1.37 -8.08
CA LYS A 55 -4.07 1.27 -7.30
C LYS A 55 -4.21 -0.18 -6.85
N ALA A 56 -3.85 -0.47 -5.60
CA ALA A 56 -4.29 -1.70 -4.96
C ALA A 56 -5.81 -1.64 -4.78
N ALA A 57 -6.54 -2.70 -5.14
CA ALA A 57 -8.00 -2.76 -4.97
C ALA A 57 -8.40 -2.57 -3.50
N PHE A 58 -7.55 -3.01 -2.57
CA PHE A 58 -7.49 -2.57 -1.17
C PHE A 58 -6.16 -3.04 -0.57
N ALA A 59 -5.51 -2.17 0.21
CA ALA A 59 -4.57 -2.57 1.24
C ALA A 59 -5.11 -2.03 2.55
N ILE A 60 -5.13 -2.86 3.58
CA ILE A 60 -5.63 -2.49 4.90
C ILE A 60 -4.42 -2.16 5.76
N LEU A 61 -4.30 -0.91 6.19
CA LEU A 61 -3.34 -0.51 7.19
C LEU A 61 -4.01 -0.66 8.55
N GLY A 62 -3.65 -1.70 9.29
CA GLY A 62 -4.35 -2.07 10.51
C GLY A 62 -3.98 -3.45 11.02
N SER A 63 -4.75 -3.94 11.99
CA SER A 63 -4.55 -5.26 12.60
C SER A 63 -5.68 -6.22 12.20
N GLU A 64 -5.32 -7.47 11.92
CA GLU A 64 -6.29 -8.55 11.83
C GLU A 64 -6.90 -8.78 13.23
N VAL A 65 -8.23 -8.80 13.31
CA VAL A 65 -8.95 -8.84 14.59
C VAL A 65 -9.06 -10.25 15.13
N ASN A 66 -9.03 -11.25 14.24
CA ASN A 66 -9.32 -12.64 14.58
C ASN A 66 -8.12 -13.58 14.52
N GLY A 67 -6.92 -13.11 14.16
CA GLY A 67 -5.72 -13.95 14.08
C GLY A 67 -5.76 -15.00 12.96
N LYS A 68 -4.59 -15.57 12.64
CA LYS A 68 -4.41 -16.55 11.56
C LYS A 68 -5.16 -17.85 11.83
N TYR A 69 -6.39 -17.97 11.34
CA TYR A 69 -6.99 -19.28 11.11
C TYR A 69 -6.74 -19.66 9.66
N TYR A 70 -5.73 -20.50 9.44
CA TYR A 70 -5.76 -21.38 8.27
C TYR A 70 -6.86 -22.39 8.57
N ASP A 71 -8.06 -22.18 8.02
CA ASP A 71 -9.02 -23.28 7.94
C ASP A 71 -8.35 -24.39 7.11
N MET A 72 -8.36 -25.59 7.67
CA MET A 72 -7.73 -26.80 7.12
C MET A 72 -8.49 -27.31 5.89
#